data_AF-A0A1G2UY93-F1
#
_entry.id   AF-A0A1G2UY93-F1
#
_cell.length_a   1.000
_cell.length_b   1.000
_cell.length_c   1.000
_cell.angle_alpha   90.00
_cell.angle_beta   90.00
_cell.angle_gamma   90.00
#
_symmetry.space_group_name_H-M   'P 1'
#
loop_
_entity.id
_entity.type
_entity.pdbx_description
1 polymer ?
#
loop_
_entity_poly.entity_id
_entity_poly.type
_entity_poly.pdbx_seq_one_letter_code
_entity_poly.pdbx_strand_id
1 'polypeptide(L)'
;MIYKPRRKVGVPTKASGLNKQIVKEIMSKRNKGFTLIELLVVIAIIGILSSVVLASLNTARSKGSDAAIKADIAGVRAAAEIVYDNLGNTYGVQAFSTSCDTIAVANPATTIANDATIQAQMDDAYVKAGSPATHVYCQSSATTYVVAAPLKSDVAKGWCVDGVGSSMQITMANLISGDLTCVGN
;
A
#
# COMPACT_ATOMS: atom_id res chain seq x y z
N MET A 1 75.66 53.04 -48.49
CA MET A 1 74.65 52.46 -47.58
C MET A 1 74.20 51.12 -48.17
N ILE A 2 74.81 49.99 -47.79
CA ILE A 2 74.35 48.68 -48.25
C ILE A 2 74.38 47.69 -47.09
N TYR A 3 73.16 47.39 -46.64
CA TYR A 3 72.77 46.46 -45.60
C TYR A 3 73.14 45.01 -45.98
N LYS A 4 73.94 44.31 -45.17
CA LYS A 4 74.11 42.85 -45.29
C LYS A 4 73.18 42.15 -44.29
N PRO A 5 72.31 41.22 -44.74
CA PRO A 5 71.29 40.61 -43.90
C PRO A 5 71.87 39.52 -42.98
N ARG A 6 71.31 39.41 -41.77
CA ARG A 6 71.67 38.38 -40.78
C ARG A 6 71.23 36.99 -41.27
N ARG A 7 72.15 36.01 -41.25
CA ARG A 7 71.85 34.58 -41.48
C ARG A 7 70.87 34.10 -40.41
N LYS A 8 69.72 33.56 -40.85
CA LYS A 8 68.79 32.84 -39.96
C LYS A 8 69.45 31.53 -39.54
N VAL A 9 69.67 31.37 -38.24
CA VAL A 9 70.01 30.10 -37.62
C VAL A 9 68.75 29.23 -37.65
N GLY A 10 68.79 28.13 -38.41
CA GLY A 10 67.70 27.15 -38.46
C GLY A 10 67.65 26.36 -37.15
N VAL A 11 66.53 26.43 -36.44
CA VAL A 11 66.26 25.57 -35.28
C VAL A 11 65.76 24.22 -35.79
N PRO A 12 66.34 23.08 -35.36
CA PRO A 12 65.86 21.77 -35.79
C PRO A 12 64.48 21.49 -35.19
N THR A 13 63.44 21.44 -36.02
CA THR A 13 62.08 21.02 -35.64
C THR A 13 61.96 19.50 -35.68
N LYS A 14 62.41 18.83 -34.61
CA LYS A 14 62.18 17.38 -34.42
C LYS A 14 61.26 17.15 -33.22
N ALA A 15 59.96 17.36 -33.40
CA ALA A 15 58.94 17.14 -32.38
C ALA A 15 57.64 16.52 -32.94
N SER A 16 57.74 15.56 -33.87
CA SER A 16 56.56 14.93 -34.49
C SER A 16 56.31 13.46 -34.11
N GLY A 17 57.02 12.91 -33.12
CA GLY A 17 56.90 11.50 -32.72
C GLY A 17 56.35 11.22 -31.31
N LEU A 18 56.51 12.16 -30.37
CA LEU A 18 56.29 11.88 -28.94
C LEU A 18 54.81 11.70 -28.57
N ASN A 19 53.90 12.36 -29.29
CA ASN A 19 52.47 12.27 -29.01
C ASN A 19 51.81 10.98 -29.54
N LYS A 20 52.48 10.25 -30.46
CA LYS A 20 51.93 9.03 -31.05
C LYS A 20 52.11 7.79 -30.17
N GLN A 21 53.16 7.75 -29.35
CA GLN A 21 53.43 6.63 -28.44
C GLN A 21 52.57 6.70 -27.16
N ILE A 22 52.37 7.90 -26.60
CA ILE A 22 51.53 8.09 -25.40
C ILE A 22 50.07 7.73 -25.69
N VAL A 23 49.53 8.15 -26.84
CA VAL A 23 48.15 7.84 -27.25
C VAL A 23 47.96 6.34 -27.55
N LYS A 24 49.01 5.64 -28.02
CA LYS A 24 48.97 4.19 -28.29
C LYS A 24 48.93 3.36 -27.01
N GLU A 25 49.62 3.78 -25.95
CA GLU A 25 49.54 3.14 -24.63
C GLU A 25 48.18 3.37 -23.94
N ILE A 26 47.59 4.56 -24.09
CA ILE A 26 46.26 4.86 -23.53
C ILE A 26 45.15 4.04 -24.22
N MET A 27 45.27 3.80 -25.53
CA MET A 27 44.30 3.00 -26.30
C MET A 27 44.49 1.47 -26.21
N SER A 28 45.55 0.96 -25.56
CA SER A 28 45.87 -0.48 -25.47
C SER A 28 45.24 -1.19 -24.26
N LYS A 29 44.41 -0.50 -23.48
CA LYS A 29 43.59 -1.17 -22.44
C LYS A 29 42.46 -1.93 -23.13
N ARG A 30 42.70 -3.21 -23.40
CA ARG A 30 41.70 -4.17 -23.92
C ARG A 30 40.45 -4.11 -23.04
N ASN A 31 39.37 -3.54 -23.55
CA ASN A 31 38.04 -3.65 -22.96
C ASN A 31 37.67 -5.14 -22.92
N LYS A 32 37.73 -5.75 -21.74
CA LYS A 32 37.20 -7.10 -21.51
C LYS A 32 35.67 -6.97 -21.58
N GLY A 33 35.07 -7.40 -22.69
CA GLY A 33 33.62 -7.53 -22.79
C GLY A 33 33.12 -8.68 -21.90
N PHE A 34 31.95 -8.52 -21.31
CA PHE A 34 31.25 -9.62 -20.64
C PHE A 34 30.98 -10.74 -21.64
N THR A 35 31.19 -11.98 -21.22
CA THR A 35 30.83 -13.14 -22.02
C THR A 35 29.31 -13.33 -22.01
N LEU A 36 28.75 -13.86 -23.10
CA LEU A 36 27.31 -14.14 -23.16
C LEU A 36 26.87 -15.13 -22.06
N ILE A 37 27.75 -16.06 -21.69
CA ILE A 37 27.47 -17.04 -20.63
C ILE A 37 27.42 -16.39 -19.24
N GLU A 38 28.27 -15.40 -18.96
CA GLU A 38 28.23 -14.65 -17.70
C GLU A 38 26.90 -13.90 -17.53
N LEU A 39 26.41 -13.25 -18.58
CA LEU A 39 25.11 -12.58 -18.53
C LEU A 39 23.95 -13.57 -18.41
N LEU A 40 24.03 -14.72 -19.09
CA LEU A 40 22.98 -15.74 -19.05
C LEU A 40 22.83 -16.36 -17.65
N VAL A 41 23.93 -16.65 -16.96
CA VAL A 41 23.89 -17.20 -15.59
C VAL A 41 23.33 -16.17 -14.60
N VAL A 42 23.64 -14.88 -14.76
CA VAL A 42 23.15 -13.83 -13.86
C VAL A 42 21.63 -13.68 -13.95
N ILE A 43 21.06 -13.61 -15.16
CA ILE A 43 19.61 -13.52 -15.31
C ILE A 43 18.90 -14.79 -14.81
N ALA A 44 19.55 -15.96 -14.94
CA ALA A 44 19.02 -17.21 -14.40
C ALA A 44 18.93 -17.17 -12.87
N ILE A 45 19.98 -16.70 -12.17
CA ILE A 45 19.98 -16.59 -10.71
C ILE A 45 18.97 -15.53 -10.24
N ILE A 46 18.91 -14.36 -10.89
CA ILE A 46 17.92 -13.32 -10.56
C ILE A 46 16.49 -13.85 -10.77
N GLY A 47 16.25 -14.65 -11.81
CA GLY A 47 14.97 -15.30 -12.05
C GLY A 47 14.53 -16.21 -10.89
N ILE A 48 15.44 -17.06 -10.39
CA ILE A 48 15.16 -17.95 -9.25
C ILE A 48 14.88 -17.13 -7.98
N LEU A 49 15.76 -16.18 -7.65
CA LEU A 49 15.62 -15.37 -6.42
C LEU A 49 14.37 -14.49 -6.44
N SER A 50 14.05 -13.88 -7.57
CA SER A 50 12.87 -13.01 -7.71
C SER A 50 11.55 -13.76 -7.51
N SER A 51 11.47 -15.04 -7.93
CA SER A 51 10.26 -15.85 -7.75
C SER A 51 9.89 -16.07 -6.28
N VAL A 52 10.89 -16.36 -5.42
CA VAL A 52 10.69 -16.59 -3.98
C VAL A 52 10.35 -15.28 -3.27
N VAL A 53 11.03 -14.19 -3.62
CA VAL A 53 10.81 -12.86 -3.04
C VAL A 53 9.41 -12.33 -3.37
N LEU A 54 8.92 -12.57 -4.60
CA LEU A 54 7.59 -12.09 -5.00
C LEU A 54 6.47 -12.78 -4.20
N ALA A 55 6.59 -14.09 -3.95
CA ALA A 55 5.62 -14.83 -3.16
C ALA A 55 5.54 -14.33 -1.72
N SER A 56 6.69 -14.07 -1.09
CA SER A 56 6.73 -13.54 0.29
C SER A 56 6.23 -12.10 0.37
N LEU A 57 6.55 -11.27 -0.63
CA LEU A 57 6.08 -9.88 -0.72
C LEU A 57 4.56 -9.80 -0.84
N ASN A 58 3.92 -10.65 -1.65
CA ASN A 58 2.47 -10.65 -1.79
C ASN A 58 1.77 -10.96 -0.46
N THR A 59 2.28 -11.94 0.30
CA THR A 59 1.76 -12.26 1.63
C THR A 59 1.95 -11.08 2.61
N ALA A 60 3.13 -10.45 2.60
CA ALA A 60 3.42 -9.30 3.44
C ALA A 60 2.50 -8.10 3.12
N ARG A 61 2.23 -7.84 1.84
CA ARG A 61 1.30 -6.79 1.40
C ARG A 61 -0.11 -7.04 1.90
N SER A 62 -0.64 -8.27 1.76
CA SER A 62 -1.97 -8.61 2.27
C SER A 62 -2.06 -8.42 3.79
N LYS A 63 -1.05 -8.84 4.55
CA LYS A 63 -0.99 -8.60 6.00
C LYS A 63 -0.90 -7.12 6.37
N GLY A 64 -0.21 -6.32 5.56
CA GLY A 64 -0.17 -4.87 5.70
C GLY A 64 -1.54 -4.22 5.49
N SER A 65 -2.28 -4.66 4.46
CA SER A 65 -3.67 -4.26 4.25
C SER A 65 -4.56 -4.66 5.43
N ASP A 66 -4.42 -5.88 5.95
CA ASP A 66 -5.17 -6.32 7.14
C ASP A 66 -4.90 -5.44 8.37
N ALA A 67 -3.64 -5.03 8.58
CA ALA A 67 -3.30 -4.15 9.69
C ALA A 67 -3.93 -2.75 9.52
N ALA A 68 -3.96 -2.23 8.29
CA ALA A 68 -4.63 -0.97 7.98
C ALA A 68 -6.15 -1.07 8.20
N ILE A 69 -6.79 -2.13 7.72
CA ILE A 69 -8.23 -2.40 7.96
C ILE A 69 -8.53 -2.45 9.45
N LYS A 70 -7.72 -3.17 10.25
CA LYS A 70 -7.88 -3.22 11.71
C LYS A 70 -7.79 -1.83 12.34
N ALA A 71 -6.91 -0.97 11.86
CA ALA A 71 -6.76 0.39 12.36
C ALA A 71 -7.96 1.26 11.99
N ASP A 72 -8.46 1.18 10.77
CA ASP A 72 -9.65 1.93 10.32
C ASP A 72 -10.87 1.56 11.17
N ILE A 73 -11.12 0.26 11.32
CA ILE A 73 -12.26 -0.26 12.09
C ILE A 73 -12.09 0.00 13.59
N ALA A 74 -10.87 -0.04 14.14
CA ALA A 74 -10.63 0.41 15.51
C ALA A 74 -10.92 1.90 15.69
N GLY A 75 -10.62 2.72 14.68
CA GLY A 75 -10.90 4.16 14.66
C GLY A 75 -12.38 4.51 14.68
N VAL A 76 -13.25 3.62 14.17
CA VAL A 76 -14.71 3.79 14.20
C VAL A 76 -15.21 4.00 15.62
N ARG A 77 -14.57 3.40 16.64
CA ARG A 77 -15.00 3.58 18.03
C ARG A 77 -15.00 5.04 18.47
N ALA A 78 -13.91 5.74 18.22
CA ALA A 78 -13.79 7.15 18.61
C ALA A 78 -14.82 8.01 17.86
N ALA A 79 -15.04 7.72 16.57
CA ALA A 79 -16.06 8.40 15.79
C ALA A 79 -17.48 8.08 16.27
N ALA A 80 -17.74 6.84 16.70
CA ALA A 80 -19.03 6.43 17.22
C ALA A 80 -19.37 7.13 18.54
N GLU A 81 -18.39 7.37 19.41
CA GLU A 81 -18.60 8.19 20.62
C GLU A 81 -18.96 9.64 20.28
N ILE A 82 -18.33 10.22 19.26
CA ILE A 82 -18.70 11.57 18.78
C ILE A 82 -20.15 11.58 18.26
N VAL A 83 -20.57 10.53 17.55
CA VAL A 83 -21.95 10.37 17.12
C VAL A 83 -22.89 10.26 18.32
N TYR A 84 -22.54 9.46 19.34
CA TYR A 84 -23.34 9.30 20.55
C TYR A 84 -23.66 10.63 21.22
N ASP A 85 -22.64 11.48 21.37
CA ASP A 85 -22.78 12.82 21.93
C ASP A 85 -23.63 13.74 21.03
N ASN A 86 -23.35 13.76 19.72
CA ASN A 86 -24.03 14.62 18.75
C ASN A 86 -25.53 14.30 18.61
N LEU A 87 -25.92 13.04 18.85
CA LEU A 87 -27.31 12.60 18.75
C LEU A 87 -28.06 12.63 20.07
N GLY A 88 -27.42 13.10 21.15
CA GLY A 88 -28.06 13.26 22.46
C GLY A 88 -28.11 11.95 23.27
N ASN A 89 -26.98 11.25 23.35
CA ASN A 89 -26.78 9.98 24.06
C ASN A 89 -27.42 8.78 23.36
N THR A 90 -27.20 8.64 22.05
CA THR A 90 -27.69 7.51 21.26
C THR A 90 -26.82 7.24 20.04
N TYR A 91 -26.61 5.97 19.68
CA TYR A 91 -25.95 5.60 18.41
C TYR A 91 -26.92 5.58 17.21
N GLY A 92 -28.11 6.16 17.40
CA GLY A 92 -29.19 6.16 16.42
C GLY A 92 -29.91 4.81 16.35
N VAL A 93 -30.77 4.67 15.35
CA VAL A 93 -31.45 3.40 15.08
C VAL A 93 -31.25 3.08 13.61
N GLN A 94 -30.44 2.06 13.33
CA GLN A 94 -30.24 1.61 11.96
C GLN A 94 -31.08 0.38 11.66
N ALA A 95 -31.64 0.36 10.47
CA ALA A 95 -32.35 -0.78 9.92
C ALA A 95 -31.34 -1.89 9.62
N PHE A 96 -31.33 -2.93 10.47
CA PHE A 96 -31.15 -4.36 10.17
C PHE A 96 -30.64 -4.71 8.76
N SER A 97 -29.47 -4.20 8.37
CA SER A 97 -28.85 -4.40 7.05
C SER A 97 -27.53 -5.15 7.20
N THR A 98 -27.26 -6.10 6.32
CA THR A 98 -25.98 -6.83 6.29
C THR A 98 -24.86 -6.07 5.56
N SER A 99 -25.14 -4.87 5.04
CA SER A 99 -24.18 -4.03 4.32
C SER A 99 -24.33 -2.54 4.65
N CYS A 100 -23.19 -1.87 4.82
CA CYS A 100 -23.09 -0.42 5.06
C CYS A 100 -22.96 0.44 3.80
N ASP A 101 -22.90 -0.21 2.63
CA ASP A 101 -22.55 0.39 1.34
C ASP A 101 -23.62 1.40 0.92
N THR A 102 -23.33 2.68 1.14
CA THR A 102 -24.29 3.80 1.08
C THR A 102 -25.62 3.44 1.76
N ILE A 103 -25.69 3.60 3.08
CA ILE A 103 -27.00 3.71 3.76
C ILE A 103 -27.62 5.07 3.39
N ALA A 104 -27.97 5.21 2.12
CA ALA A 104 -28.97 6.13 1.62
C ALA A 104 -30.31 5.37 1.63
N VAL A 105 -30.84 5.03 2.82
CA VAL A 105 -32.09 4.28 2.90
C VAL A 105 -33.11 5.01 3.77
N ALA A 106 -34.05 5.64 3.08
CA ALA A 106 -35.49 5.71 3.38
C ALA A 106 -35.99 6.21 4.75
N ASN A 107 -35.14 6.60 5.69
CA ASN A 107 -35.54 7.21 6.95
C ASN A 107 -34.56 8.33 7.31
N PRO A 108 -35.03 9.48 7.82
CA PRO A 108 -34.16 10.60 8.22
C PRO A 108 -33.35 10.30 9.51
N ALA A 109 -33.07 9.04 9.82
CA ALA A 109 -32.48 8.62 11.09
C ALA A 109 -30.96 8.78 11.06
N THR A 110 -30.47 9.67 11.91
CA THR A 110 -29.08 9.83 12.30
C THR A 110 -28.54 8.54 12.94
N THR A 111 -27.73 7.76 12.23
CA THR A 111 -27.11 6.52 12.74
C THR A 111 -25.59 6.63 12.64
N ILE A 112 -24.83 5.77 13.31
CA ILE A 112 -23.36 5.79 13.18
C ILE A 112 -22.88 5.62 11.74
N ALA A 113 -23.58 4.85 10.90
CA ALA A 113 -23.17 4.72 9.51
C ALA A 113 -23.61 5.91 8.65
N ASN A 114 -24.32 6.91 9.17
CA ASN A 114 -24.56 8.15 8.41
C ASN A 114 -23.50 9.21 8.70
N ASP A 115 -22.62 8.96 9.68
CA ASP A 115 -21.48 9.82 9.93
C ASP A 115 -20.45 9.70 8.82
N ALA A 116 -20.05 10.84 8.26
CA ALA A 116 -19.12 10.88 7.12
C ALA A 116 -17.74 10.31 7.45
N THR A 117 -17.29 10.42 8.70
CA THR A 117 -16.00 9.86 9.15
C THR A 117 -16.06 8.34 9.20
N ILE A 118 -17.14 7.80 9.77
CA ILE A 118 -17.35 6.35 9.87
C ILE A 118 -17.52 5.75 8.48
N GLN A 119 -18.28 6.39 7.60
CA GLN A 119 -18.43 5.97 6.21
C GLN A 119 -17.08 5.94 5.48
N ALA A 120 -16.28 7.00 5.59
CA ALA A 120 -14.95 7.02 4.97
C ALA A 120 -14.03 5.92 5.50
N GLN A 121 -14.08 5.60 6.80
CA GLN A 121 -13.31 4.49 7.39
C GLN A 121 -13.77 3.13 6.88
N MET A 122 -15.08 2.91 6.76
CA MET A 122 -15.64 1.66 6.24
C MET A 122 -15.34 1.48 4.75
N ASP A 123 -15.47 2.54 3.95
CA ASP A 123 -15.16 2.52 2.52
C ASP A 123 -13.67 2.23 2.28
N ASP A 124 -12.79 2.88 3.03
CA ASP A 124 -11.34 2.65 2.95
C ASP A 124 -10.97 1.22 3.37
N ALA A 125 -11.59 0.70 4.44
CA ALA A 125 -11.43 -0.70 4.85
C ALA A 125 -11.91 -1.67 3.76
N TYR A 126 -13.04 -1.40 3.12
CA TYR A 126 -13.59 -2.21 2.02
C TYR A 126 -12.67 -2.23 0.79
N VAL A 127 -12.15 -1.06 0.40
CA VAL A 127 -11.18 -0.93 -0.70
C VAL A 127 -9.86 -1.64 -0.36
N LYS A 128 -9.36 -1.51 0.87
CA LYS A 128 -8.15 -2.22 1.34
C LYS A 128 -8.33 -3.74 1.38
N ALA A 129 -9.54 -4.22 1.66
CA ALA A 129 -9.90 -5.64 1.53
C ALA A 129 -9.94 -6.10 0.06
N GLY A 130 -9.92 -5.15 -0.89
CA GLY A 130 -9.95 -5.40 -2.33
C GLY A 130 -11.35 -5.56 -2.88
N SER A 131 -12.33 -4.88 -2.29
CA SER A 131 -13.72 -4.87 -2.73
C SER A 131 -14.32 -6.27 -2.94
N PRO A 132 -14.24 -7.16 -1.94
CA PRO A 132 -14.82 -8.50 -2.04
C PRO A 132 -16.35 -8.45 -2.09
N ALA A 133 -17.00 -9.53 -2.52
CA ALA A 133 -18.47 -9.63 -2.49
C ALA A 133 -19.05 -9.55 -1.05
N THR A 134 -18.26 -9.92 -0.05
CA THR A 134 -18.59 -9.71 1.37
C THR A 134 -18.39 -8.24 1.72
N HIS A 135 -19.47 -7.52 1.99
CA HIS A 135 -19.38 -6.09 2.30
C HIS A 135 -19.05 -5.85 3.78
N VAL A 136 -18.79 -4.59 4.14
CA VAL A 136 -18.70 -4.15 5.54
C VAL A 136 -20.07 -4.31 6.18
N TYR A 137 -20.09 -4.95 7.35
CA TYR A 137 -21.27 -5.12 8.18
C TYR A 137 -21.35 -3.99 9.21
N CYS A 138 -22.54 -3.43 9.42
CA CYS A 138 -22.79 -2.50 10.51
C CYS A 138 -24.24 -2.58 10.96
N GLN A 139 -24.43 -2.36 12.26
CA GLN A 139 -25.74 -2.15 12.87
C GLN A 139 -25.60 -1.13 13.98
N SER A 140 -26.69 -0.43 14.28
CA SER A 140 -26.78 0.35 15.50
C SER A 140 -28.18 0.34 16.10
N SER A 141 -28.18 0.46 17.42
CA SER A 141 -29.35 0.66 18.27
C SER A 141 -29.09 1.89 19.14
N ALA A 142 -30.08 2.30 19.93
CA ALA A 142 -29.91 3.46 20.79
C ALA A 142 -28.72 3.32 21.76
N THR A 143 -28.37 2.10 22.19
CA THR A 143 -27.39 1.86 23.27
C THR A 143 -26.10 1.21 22.81
N THR A 144 -26.04 0.69 21.58
CA THR A 144 -24.83 0.02 21.09
C THR A 144 -24.78 -0.02 19.57
N TYR A 145 -23.62 -0.39 19.05
CA TYR A 145 -23.36 -0.56 17.63
C TYR A 145 -22.39 -1.71 17.40
N VAL A 146 -22.29 -2.15 16.16
CA VAL A 146 -21.27 -3.07 15.70
C VAL A 146 -20.86 -2.69 14.28
N VAL A 147 -19.57 -2.78 13.99
CA VAL A 147 -19.00 -2.59 12.65
C VAL A 147 -17.95 -3.67 12.42
N ALA A 148 -18.02 -4.35 11.27
CA ALA A 148 -17.03 -5.34 10.88
C ALA A 148 -16.69 -5.25 9.41
N ALA A 149 -15.39 -5.29 9.09
CA ALA A 149 -14.90 -5.32 7.72
C ALA A 149 -14.16 -6.62 7.40
N PRO A 150 -14.29 -7.15 6.18
CA PRO A 150 -13.54 -8.32 5.75
C PRO A 150 -12.04 -8.04 5.70
N LEU A 151 -11.22 -9.07 5.90
CA LEU A 151 -9.76 -8.98 5.76
C LEU A 151 -9.33 -9.28 4.32
N LYS A 152 -8.20 -8.71 3.90
CA LYS A 152 -7.62 -8.93 2.56
C LYS A 152 -7.05 -10.34 2.42
N SER A 153 -6.43 -10.86 3.48
CA SER A 153 -5.81 -12.19 3.45
C SER A 153 -6.82 -13.35 3.38
N ASP A 154 -8.00 -13.17 3.99
CA ASP A 154 -9.11 -14.11 3.97
C ASP A 154 -10.43 -13.36 4.15
N VAL A 155 -11.21 -13.27 3.07
CA VAL A 155 -12.47 -12.53 3.01
C VAL A 155 -13.62 -13.20 3.78
N ALA A 156 -13.44 -14.44 4.23
CA ALA A 156 -14.36 -15.10 5.15
C ALA A 156 -14.13 -14.65 6.61
N LYS A 157 -12.96 -14.07 6.91
CA LYS A 157 -12.62 -13.47 8.19
C LYS A 157 -12.77 -11.96 8.12
N GLY A 158 -13.10 -11.35 9.26
CA GLY A 158 -13.23 -9.91 9.38
C GLY A 158 -12.68 -9.41 10.70
N TRP A 159 -12.39 -8.11 10.76
CA TRP A 159 -12.16 -7.43 12.03
C TRP A 159 -13.43 -6.72 12.46
N CYS A 160 -13.88 -6.99 13.68
CA CYS A 160 -15.10 -6.45 14.23
C CYS A 160 -14.81 -5.59 15.44
N VAL A 161 -15.51 -4.45 15.52
CA VAL A 161 -15.63 -3.65 16.74
C VAL A 161 -17.10 -3.45 17.11
N ASP A 162 -17.38 -3.36 18.39
CA ASP A 162 -18.71 -3.02 18.89
C ASP A 162 -18.67 -1.98 20.03
N GLY A 163 -19.85 -1.47 20.37
CA GLY A 163 -20.06 -0.51 21.45
C GLY A 163 -19.96 -1.10 22.85
N VAL A 164 -19.81 -2.43 22.99
CA VAL A 164 -19.54 -3.08 24.28
C VAL A 164 -18.03 -3.27 24.54
N GLY A 165 -17.18 -2.89 23.59
CA GLY A 165 -15.72 -2.87 23.75
C GLY A 165 -14.98 -4.06 23.14
N SER A 166 -15.63 -4.91 22.33
CA SER A 166 -15.00 -5.99 21.57
C SER A 166 -14.21 -5.45 20.39
N SER A 167 -12.97 -5.90 20.20
CA SER A 167 -12.12 -5.61 19.03
C SER A 167 -11.41 -6.89 18.68
N MET A 168 -11.98 -7.67 17.76
CA MET A 168 -11.53 -9.04 17.52
C MET A 168 -11.75 -9.50 16.08
N GLN A 169 -11.07 -10.59 15.73
CA GLN A 169 -11.32 -11.27 14.47
C GLN A 169 -12.58 -12.15 14.60
N ILE A 170 -13.41 -12.13 13.56
CA ILE A 170 -14.65 -12.90 13.46
C ILE A 170 -14.71 -13.64 12.12
N THR A 171 -15.71 -14.50 11.93
CA THR A 171 -16.13 -14.95 10.60
C THR A 171 -17.29 -14.09 10.13
N MET A 172 -17.14 -13.46 8.97
CA MET A 172 -18.13 -12.52 8.44
C MET A 172 -19.52 -13.17 8.25
N ALA A 173 -19.55 -14.47 7.90
CA ALA A 173 -20.80 -15.21 7.72
C ALA A 173 -21.57 -15.47 9.03
N ASN A 174 -20.95 -15.29 10.20
CA ASN A 174 -21.63 -15.45 11.49
C ASN A 174 -22.42 -14.19 11.87
N LEU A 175 -22.10 -13.04 11.28
CA LEU A 175 -22.86 -11.81 11.48
C LEU A 175 -24.08 -11.83 10.57
N ILE A 176 -25.25 -11.81 11.20
CA ILE A 176 -26.54 -11.71 10.53
C ILE A 176 -27.25 -10.44 10.95
N SER A 177 -28.17 -9.98 10.11
CA SER A 177 -29.01 -8.83 10.41
C SER A 177 -29.62 -8.89 11.81
N GLY A 178 -29.34 -7.88 12.64
CA GLY A 178 -29.79 -7.80 14.04
C GLY A 178 -28.73 -8.07 15.07
N ASP A 179 -27.58 -8.64 14.68
CA ASP A 179 -26.45 -8.75 15.60
C ASP A 179 -25.91 -7.36 15.93
N LEU A 180 -25.84 -7.06 17.22
CA LEU A 180 -25.39 -5.78 17.78
C LEU A 180 -24.05 -5.87 18.51
N THR A 181 -23.40 -7.03 18.44
CA THR A 181 -22.13 -7.33 19.11
C THR A 181 -21.25 -8.16 18.20
N CYS A 182 -19.94 -8.06 18.38
CA CYS A 182 -19.01 -8.95 17.69
C CYS A 182 -19.21 -10.39 18.18
N VAL A 183 -19.55 -11.29 17.26
CA VAL A 183 -19.67 -12.72 17.56
C VAL A 183 -18.44 -13.44 17.04
N GLY A 184 -17.71 -14.10 17.94
CA GLY A 184 -16.56 -14.93 17.60
C GLY A 184 -16.95 -16.20 16.84
N ASN A 185 -15.96 -16.99 16.42
CA ASN A 185 -16.18 -18.42 16.14
C ASN A 185 -15.84 -19.24 17.38
#